data_AF-A0A954RZM2-F1
#
_entry.id   AF-A0A954RZM2-F1
#
_cell.length_a   1.000
_cell.length_b   1.000
_cell.length_c   1.000
_cell.angle_alpha   90.00
_cell.angle_beta   90.00
_cell.angle_gamma   90.00
#
_symmetry.space_group_name_H-M   'P 1'
#
loop_
_entity.id
_entity.type
_entity.pdbx_description
1 polymer ?
#
loop_
_entity_poly.entity_id
_entity_poly.type
_entity_poly.pdbx_seq_one_letter_code
_entity_poly.pdbx_strand_id
1 'polypeptide(L)' 'MSQPMFPVPDGAMSDGASDVKWFAGLAMQAIIAKQSTVPDTDAEREEIALWAYRMGQAMTAMEKQLRVS' A
#
# COMPACT_ATOMS: atom_id res chain seq x y z
N MET A 1 -6.40 -14.49 -20.39
CA MET A 1 -5.50 -13.47 -19.82
C MET A 1 -6.14 -12.98 -18.54
N SER A 2 -5.59 -13.34 -17.38
CA SER A 2 -6.14 -12.95 -16.08
C SER A 2 -5.76 -11.50 -15.83
N GLN A 3 -6.71 -10.58 -15.92
CA GLN A 3 -6.49 -9.21 -15.46
C GLN A 3 -6.20 -9.25 -13.95
N PRO A 4 -5.21 -8.50 -13.45
CA PRO A 4 -5.02 -8.36 -12.01
C PRO A 4 -6.32 -7.80 -11.43
N MET A 5 -6.76 -8.37 -10.31
CA MET A 5 -8.00 -8.00 -9.63
C MET A 5 -8.05 -6.51 -9.22
N PHE A 6 -6.89 -5.82 -9.30
CA PHE A 6 -6.75 -4.40 -9.09
C PHE A 6 -5.97 -3.78 -10.26
N PRO A 7 -6.63 -3.03 -11.16
CA PRO A 7 -5.94 -2.29 -12.20
C PRO A 7 -5.12 -1.19 -11.53
N VAL A 8 -3.81 -1.16 -11.80
CA VAL A 8 -2.95 -0.03 -11.44
C VAL A 8 -3.43 1.16 -12.29
N PRO A 9 -3.85 2.29 -11.69
CA PRO A 9 -4.26 3.46 -12.45
C PRO A 9 -3.10 3.94 -13.33
N ASP A 10 -3.37 4.13 -14.62
CA ASP A 10 -2.41 4.77 -15.54
C ASP A 10 -2.09 6.17 -15.00
N GLY A 11 -0.86 6.36 -14.51
CA GLY A 11 -0.41 7.57 -13.85
C GLY A 11 0.02 7.40 -12.38
N ALA A 12 -0.27 6.26 -11.75
CA ALA A 12 0.24 5.97 -10.40
C ALA A 12 1.76 5.73 -10.34
N MET A 13 2.44 5.63 -11.49
CA MET A 13 3.88 5.35 -11.56
C MET A 13 4.75 6.58 -11.90
N SER A 14 4.21 7.80 -11.89
CA SER A 14 4.98 8.98 -12.37
C SER A 14 5.85 9.66 -11.30
N ASP A 15 5.68 9.36 -10.01
CA ASP A 15 6.49 9.90 -8.91
C ASP A 15 6.63 8.87 -7.79
N GLY A 16 7.80 8.75 -7.15
CA GLY A 16 8.01 7.77 -6.06
C GLY A 16 7.11 7.97 -4.84
N ALA A 17 6.49 9.15 -4.68
CA ALA A 17 5.44 9.40 -3.69
C ALA A 17 4.10 8.75 -4.06
N SER A 18 3.86 8.52 -5.35
CA SER A 18 2.71 7.81 -5.90
C SER A 18 2.81 6.30 -5.66
N ASP A 19 4.01 5.71 -5.79
CA ASP A 19 4.24 4.28 -5.51
C ASP A 19 4.01 3.93 -4.03
N VAL A 20 4.51 4.77 -3.11
CA VAL A 20 4.31 4.56 -1.67
C VAL A 20 2.82 4.63 -1.31
N LYS A 21 2.08 5.58 -1.90
CA LYS A 21 0.62 5.70 -1.69
C LYS A 21 -0.13 4.49 -2.23
N TRP A 22 0.27 3.96 -3.38
CA TRP A 22 -0.30 2.74 -3.95
C TRP A 22 -0.08 1.52 -3.05
N PHE A 23 1.17 1.26 -2.64
CA PHE A 23 1.48 0.16 -1.73
C PHE A 23 0.81 0.31 -0.37
N ALA A 24 0.73 1.54 0.17
CA ALA A 24 0.01 1.81 1.40
C ALA A 24 -1.49 1.51 1.26
N GLY A 25 -2.13 1.87 0.15
CA GLY A 25 -3.52 1.52 -0.12
C GLY A 25 -3.75 0.01 -0.11
N LEU A 26 -2.87 -0.76 -0.75
CA LEU A 26 -2.93 -2.23 -0.76
C LEU A 26 -2.72 -2.83 0.64
N ALA A 27 -1.75 -2.31 1.40
CA ALA A 27 -1.49 -2.75 2.76
C ALA A 27 -2.70 -2.49 3.68
N MET A 28 -3.32 -1.32 3.57
CA MET A 28 -4.53 -0.97 4.32
C MET A 28 -5.70 -1.91 3.98
N GLN A 29 -5.93 -2.20 2.69
CA GLN A 29 -6.95 -3.16 2.26
C GLN A 29 -6.70 -4.56 2.83
N ALA A 30 -5.45 -5.03 2.81
CA ALA A 30 -5.09 -6.34 3.35
C ALA A 30 -5.31 -6.43 4.88
N ILE A 31 -5.01 -5.36 5.61
CA ILE A 31 -5.24 -5.28 7.06
C ILE A 31 -6.74 -5.34 7.36
N ILE A 32 -7.55 -4.54 6.66
CA ILE A 32 -9.01 -4.53 6.82
C ILE A 32 -9.60 -5.91 6.48
N ALA A 33 -9.19 -6.50 5.36
CA ALA A 33 -9.65 -7.83 4.95
C ALA A 33 -9.30 -8.92 5.97
N LYS A 34 -8.12 -8.83 6.60
CA LYS A 34 -7.69 -9.78 7.64
C LYS A 34 -8.48 -9.62 8.94
N GLN A 35 -8.79 -8.39 9.35
CA GLN A 35 -9.52 -8.12 10.59
C GLN A 35 -11.02 -8.37 10.43
N SER A 36 -11.54 -8.46 9.20
CA SER A 36 -12.99 -8.58 8.89
C SER A 36 -13.86 -7.45 9.44
N THR A 37 -13.23 -6.39 9.97
CA THR A 37 -13.88 -5.23 10.56
C THR A 37 -13.14 -3.97 10.13
N VAL A 38 -13.91 -2.90 9.89
CA VAL A 38 -13.35 -1.57 9.64
C VAL A 38 -13.04 -0.96 11.00
N PRO A 39 -11.89 -0.29 11.19
CA PRO A 39 -11.57 0.42 12.43
C PRO A 39 -12.65 1.47 12.74
N ASP A 40 -13.23 1.38 13.95
CA ASP A 40 -14.37 2.21 14.36
C ASP A 40 -13.92 3.53 14.99
N THR A 41 -12.73 3.57 15.59
CA THR A 41 -12.17 4.79 16.19
C THR A 41 -11.19 5.52 15.28
N ASP A 42 -11.05 6.84 15.48
CA ASP A 42 -10.05 7.64 14.76
C ASP A 42 -8.61 7.19 15.07
N ALA A 43 -8.35 6.77 16.32
CA ALA A 43 -7.05 6.28 16.73
C ALA A 43 -6.64 5.00 15.99
N GLU A 44 -7.56 4.03 15.86
CA GLU A 44 -7.31 2.79 15.10
C GLU A 44 -7.12 3.07 13.60
N ARG A 45 -7.91 4.00 13.05
CA ARG A 45 -7.76 4.45 11.65
C ARG A 45 -6.37 5.05 11.41
N GLU A 46 -5.92 5.92 12.30
CA GLU A 46 -4.60 6.55 12.23
C GLU A 46 -3.47 5.53 12.36
N GLU A 47 -3.60 4.58 13.30
CA GLU A 47 -2.62 3.51 13.47
C GLU A 47 -2.49 2.65 12.21
N ILE A 48 -3.60 2.22 11.62
CA ILE A 48 -3.59 1.43 10.39
C ILE A 48 -2.99 2.23 9.23
N ALA A 49 -3.31 3.52 9.12
CA ALA A 49 -2.73 4.39 8.10
C ALA A 49 -1.21 4.53 8.24
N LEU A 50 -0.70 4.71 9.47
CA LEU A 50 0.73 4.78 9.75
C LEU A 50 1.45 3.47 9.40
N TRP A 51 0.88 2.33 9.80
CA TRP A 51 1.43 1.01 9.47
C TRP A 51 1.47 0.77 7.97
N ALA A 52 0.36 1.03 7.28
CA ALA A 52 0.25 0.87 5.84
C ALA A 52 1.26 1.75 5.09
N TYR A 53 1.43 3.00 5.52
CA TYR A 53 2.40 3.92 4.92
C TYR A 53 3.84 3.44 5.10
N ARG A 54 4.21 2.97 6.30
CA ARG A 54 5.54 2.39 6.57
C ARG A 54 5.80 1.14 5.74
N MET A 55 4.80 0.28 5.55
CA MET A 55 4.90 -0.88 4.65
C MET A 55 5.15 -0.43 3.21
N GLY A 56 4.42 0.57 2.72
CA GLY A 56 4.63 1.13 1.39
C GLY A 56 6.06 1.66 1.19
N GLN A 57 6.60 2.38 2.18
CA GLN A 57 7.99 2.84 2.15
C GLN A 57 9.00 1.67 2.09
N ALA A 58 8.77 0.62 2.87
CA ALA A 58 9.63 -0.56 2.88
C ALA A 58 9.61 -1.30 1.53
N MET A 59 8.44 -1.41 0.89
CA MET A 59 8.29 -2.05 -0.42
C MET A 59 9.04 -1.26 -1.50
N THR A 60 8.90 0.07 -1.53
CA THR A 60 9.66 0.91 -2.47
C THR A 60 11.17 0.84 -2.23
N ALA A 61 11.61 0.77 -0.97
CA ALA A 61 13.03 0.60 -0.65
C ALA A 61 13.58 -0.75 -1.13
N MET A 62 12.82 -1.83 -0.91
CA MET A 62 13.18 -3.17 -1.37
C MET A 62 13.23 -3.25 -2.90
N GLU A 63 12.26 -2.66 -3.60
CA GLU A 63 12.25 -2.62 -5.06
C GLU A 63 13.49 -1.91 -5.62
N LYS A 64 13.90 -0.80 -5.01
CA LYS A 64 15.14 -0.11 -5.39
C LYS A 64 16.38 -0.98 -5.22
N GLN A 65 16.47 -1.73 -4.12
CA GLN A 65 17.59 -2.65 -3.88
C GLN A 65 17.63 -3.80 -4.90
N LEU A 66 16.47 -4.36 -5.23
CA LEU A 66 16.36 -5.45 -6.21
C LEU A 66 16.69 -5.01 -7.63
N ARG A 67 16.37 -3.77 -8.03
CA ARG A 67 16.71 -3.25 -9.37
C ARG A 67 18.21 -2.95 -9.57
N VAL A 68 18.96 -2.85 -8.48
CA VAL A 68 20.42 -2.54 -8.49
C VAL A 68 21.27 -3.82 -8.44
N SER A 69 20.66 -4.98 -8.16
CA SER A 69 21.31 -6.30 -8.10
C SER A 69 21.18 -7.04 -9.43
#